data_AF-A0A240UJ37-F1
#
_entry.id   AF-A0A240UJ37-F1
#
_cell.length_a   1.000
_cell.length_b   1.000
_cell.length_c   1.000
_cell.angle_alpha   90.00
_cell.angle_beta   90.00
_cell.angle_gamma   90.00
#
_symmetry.space_group_name_H-M   'P 1'
#
loop_
_entity.id
_entity.type
_entity.pdbx_description
1 polymer ?
#
loop_
_entity_poly.entity_id
_entity_poly.type
_entity_poly.pdbx_seq_one_letter_code
_entity_poly.pdbx_strand_id
1 'polypeptide(L)'
;MVPVSAGRLCVSPIGGGTRKIQLRQAAMREIEIVDSSHIIYDAGMSQTDLFPGDAIVASSTREDRMLKHVNAVAIMPIKGGGKISVFERRLYNVLLHRSQELGEQTEYSARMHEIAKDCKFESNNTLHIKKALTNLMKTIVEWQSPTTNELEEVWDACGLLSGAAVRKNKKTGAVVLEWRYDIKIKQQLLSPERYARLTLESITQLRTHAALALYEICARYVDNPAHKTARQHWRWWRPVLCGQAYDDEKGEYRYFKRDVLQPAIAEINANTELNVQLLPEFRERDNKTVSEIQFEVKLKTAAAILQAPQKKPLDKISEEDLALIGNALQAGLTQAEAESLYRKSGARTFARGLEDLQERVEQSGRLGPVESPAGYLRAILRTTPNIEADESQTKPSPKEPKELEKNKTALHEEWLRRKKDELRAMFQECAKAEQESLLNEFRASLSNQPMINRLDSNGWNHRMVRDTFASFLGKTWHGPNWNQPGPDDILALALEKAPASS
;
A
#
# COMPACT_ATOMS: atom_id res chain seq x y z
N MET A 1 -57.98 0.25 8.48
CA MET A 1 -59.34 -0.14 8.89
C MET A 1 -59.36 -1.64 9.10
N VAL A 2 -59.63 -2.07 10.33
CA VAL A 2 -59.91 -3.46 10.74
C VAL A 2 -61.44 -3.64 10.61
N PRO A 3 -62.00 -4.85 10.38
CA PRO A 3 -62.32 -5.71 11.51
C PRO A 3 -62.07 -7.22 11.32
N VAL A 4 -61.99 -7.85 12.48
CA VAL A 4 -61.87 -9.27 12.82
C VAL A 4 -63.24 -9.97 12.72
N SER A 5 -63.27 -11.27 12.36
CA SER A 5 -64.21 -12.24 12.95
C SER A 5 -63.75 -13.68 12.73
N ALA A 6 -63.96 -14.50 13.76
CA ALA A 6 -63.53 -15.88 13.91
C ALA A 6 -64.64 -16.89 13.54
N GLY A 7 -64.25 -18.10 13.16
CA GLY A 7 -65.14 -19.26 13.04
C GLY A 7 -64.41 -20.57 13.28
N ARG A 8 -64.73 -21.24 14.40
CA ARG A 8 -64.35 -22.62 14.78
C ARG A 8 -65.42 -23.59 14.29
N LEU A 9 -65.02 -24.83 14.00
CA LEU A 9 -65.73 -26.14 14.11
C LEU A 9 -64.81 -27.17 13.42
N CYS A 10 -64.66 -28.45 13.75
CA CYS A 10 -64.85 -29.28 14.94
C CYS A 10 -64.45 -30.73 14.54
N VAL A 11 -63.87 -31.50 15.48
CA VAL A 11 -64.00 -32.97 15.67
C VAL A 11 -63.19 -33.99 14.81
N SER A 12 -62.13 -34.50 15.47
CA SER A 12 -61.45 -35.82 15.63
C SER A 12 -62.14 -37.16 15.20
N PRO A 13 -61.63 -38.38 15.56
CA PRO A 13 -60.31 -39.05 15.40
C PRO A 13 -60.39 -40.57 15.03
N ILE A 14 -59.31 -41.24 14.58
CA ILE A 14 -59.09 -42.72 14.71
C ILE A 14 -57.57 -42.98 14.75
N GLY A 15 -56.94 -43.44 15.86
CA GLY A 15 -56.66 -44.85 16.23
C GLY A 15 -55.38 -45.36 15.51
N GLY A 16 -54.27 -45.80 16.10
CA GLY A 16 -54.02 -46.60 17.30
C GLY A 16 -53.42 -47.96 16.87
N GLY A 17 -52.15 -48.29 17.20
CA GLY A 17 -51.59 -49.61 16.88
C GLY A 17 -50.07 -49.77 17.07
N THR A 18 -49.69 -50.31 18.21
CA THR A 18 -48.35 -50.77 18.65
C THR A 18 -47.89 -52.07 17.96
N ARG A 19 -46.56 -52.29 17.83
CA ARG A 19 -45.92 -53.61 17.98
C ARG A 19 -44.40 -53.53 18.24
N LYS A 20 -43.95 -54.50 19.04
CA LYS A 20 -42.68 -54.69 19.77
C LYS A 20 -41.69 -55.59 18.99
N ILE A 21 -40.38 -55.34 19.22
CA ILE A 21 -39.29 -56.28 19.64
C ILE A 21 -39.06 -57.58 18.81
N GLN A 22 -37.84 -57.82 18.26
CA GLN A 22 -36.74 -58.63 18.85
C GLN A 22 -35.55 -58.97 17.88
N LEU A 23 -34.33 -58.65 18.34
CA LEU A 23 -33.00 -59.32 18.26
C LEU A 23 -32.49 -60.14 17.04
N ARG A 24 -31.24 -59.83 16.62
CA ARG A 24 -30.05 -60.73 16.41
C ARG A 24 -28.84 -59.83 16.01
N GLN A 25 -27.88 -59.49 16.88
CA GLN A 25 -26.70 -60.18 17.42
C GLN A 25 -25.57 -60.57 16.42
N ALA A 26 -24.36 -60.09 16.79
CA ALA A 26 -23.00 -60.62 16.55
C ALA A 26 -22.19 -60.18 15.30
N ALA A 27 -21.14 -59.37 15.53
CA ALA A 27 -19.74 -59.84 15.45
C ALA A 27 -18.76 -58.73 15.91
N MET A 28 -18.15 -58.92 17.08
CA MET A 28 -16.88 -58.34 17.50
C MET A 28 -15.72 -59.13 16.88
N ARG A 29 -14.62 -58.45 16.55
CA ARG A 29 -13.18 -58.88 16.50
C ARG A 29 -12.43 -57.75 15.76
N GLU A 30 -11.22 -57.32 16.09
CA GLU A 30 -10.23 -57.71 17.09
C GLU A 30 -9.26 -56.52 17.20
N ILE A 31 -8.74 -56.31 18.41
CA ILE A 31 -7.68 -55.36 18.74
C ILE A 31 -6.36 -56.07 18.44
N GLU A 32 -5.51 -55.50 17.57
CA GLU A 32 -4.11 -55.92 17.47
C GLU A 32 -3.23 -54.91 18.21
N ILE A 33 -2.75 -55.38 19.35
CA ILE A 33 -1.59 -54.86 20.07
C ILE A 33 -0.37 -55.45 19.37
N VAL A 34 0.53 -54.59 18.89
CA VAL A 34 1.93 -55.00 18.62
C VAL A 34 2.82 -54.11 19.47
N ASP A 35 3.46 -54.76 20.44
CA ASP A 35 4.37 -54.20 21.41
C ASP A 35 5.83 -54.32 20.91
N SER A 36 6.54 -53.20 21.08
CA SER A 36 7.97 -53.01 21.35
C SER A 36 9.03 -53.99 20.79
N SER A 37 9.95 -53.45 19.99
CA SER A 37 11.36 -53.27 20.41
C SER A 37 12.24 -52.85 19.23
N HIS A 38 12.80 -51.64 19.28
CA HIS A 38 14.22 -51.39 18.99
C HIS A 38 14.56 -49.96 19.43
N ILE A 39 15.14 -49.89 20.63
CA ILE A 39 15.85 -48.74 21.15
C ILE A 39 17.21 -48.74 20.45
N ILE A 40 17.51 -47.70 19.68
CA ILE A 40 18.89 -47.25 19.46
C ILE A 40 18.93 -45.79 19.89
N TYR A 41 19.63 -45.57 21.00
CA TYR A 41 20.02 -44.23 21.45
C TYR A 41 21.16 -43.71 20.58
N ASP A 42 21.12 -42.40 20.40
CA ASP A 42 22.26 -41.47 20.43
C ASP A 42 22.66 -40.81 19.10
N ALA A 43 22.23 -39.55 18.92
CA ALA A 43 23.08 -38.40 18.63
C ALA A 43 22.21 -37.12 18.57
N GLY A 44 22.52 -36.16 19.45
CA GLY A 44 21.78 -34.95 19.80
C GLY A 44 21.10 -34.15 18.67
N MET A 45 19.81 -33.87 18.86
CA MET A 45 19.09 -32.78 18.19
C MET A 45 19.16 -31.54 19.09
N SER A 46 19.74 -30.45 18.59
CA SER A 46 19.88 -29.19 19.31
C SER A 46 18.52 -28.50 19.50
N GLN A 47 18.42 -27.75 20.58
CA GLN A 47 17.28 -26.96 21.03
C GLN A 47 17.06 -25.70 20.16
N THR A 48 17.02 -25.84 18.84
CA THR A 48 16.87 -24.76 17.85
C THR A 48 15.64 -24.90 16.95
N ASP A 49 14.86 -25.97 17.08
CA ASP A 49 13.68 -26.22 16.21
C ASP A 49 12.34 -25.74 16.79
N LEU A 50 12.33 -24.96 17.89
CA LEU A 50 11.08 -24.44 18.48
C LEU A 50 10.68 -23.03 18.02
N PHE A 51 11.56 -22.30 17.33
CA PHE A 51 11.23 -21.00 16.74
C PHE A 51 12.06 -20.79 15.46
N PRO A 52 11.50 -21.02 14.26
CA PRO A 52 12.15 -20.52 13.06
C PRO A 52 12.13 -18.98 13.15
N GLY A 53 13.33 -18.41 13.33
CA GLY A 53 13.53 -16.97 13.35
C GLY A 53 12.97 -16.33 12.08
N ASP A 54 12.46 -15.11 12.25
CA ASP A 54 11.83 -14.26 11.24
C ASP A 54 12.71 -14.06 9.99
N ALA A 55 12.74 -15.06 9.11
CA ALA A 55 12.96 -14.83 7.70
C ALA A 55 11.67 -14.22 7.17
N ILE A 56 11.74 -12.97 6.71
CA ILE A 56 10.65 -12.27 6.05
C ILE A 56 10.05 -13.20 4.99
N VAL A 57 8.90 -13.76 5.32
CA VAL A 57 8.19 -14.74 4.50
C VAL A 57 7.67 -13.99 3.29
N ALA A 58 8.44 -14.01 2.20
CA ALA A 58 7.99 -13.69 0.84
C ALA A 58 7.04 -14.76 0.29
N SER A 59 6.18 -15.34 1.14
CA SER A 59 5.15 -16.29 0.77
C SER A 59 3.90 -16.09 1.63
N SER A 60 3.18 -14.99 1.42
CA SER A 60 1.73 -15.17 1.41
C SER A 60 1.46 -16.05 0.18
N THR A 61 1.21 -17.32 0.40
CA THR A 61 0.68 -18.19 -0.64
C THR A 61 -0.54 -17.49 -1.24
N ARG A 62 -0.79 -17.70 -2.54
CA ARG A 62 -1.91 -17.09 -3.28
C ARG A 62 -3.29 -17.33 -2.62
N GLU A 63 -3.35 -18.24 -1.67
CA GLU A 63 -4.50 -18.73 -0.90
C GLU A 63 -4.84 -17.86 0.33
N ASP A 64 -3.92 -17.05 0.87
CA ASP A 64 -4.17 -16.22 2.07
C ASP A 64 -4.69 -14.80 1.74
N ARG A 65 -5.39 -14.66 0.62
CA ARG A 65 -5.93 -13.35 0.17
C ARG A 65 -7.40 -13.28 0.46
N MET A 66 -7.81 -12.24 1.18
CA MET A 66 -9.23 -11.91 1.36
C MET A 66 -9.85 -11.60 0.00
N LEU A 67 -11.00 -12.22 -0.29
CA LEU A 67 -11.72 -12.02 -1.54
C LEU A 67 -12.82 -10.98 -1.32
N LYS A 68 -12.63 -9.75 -1.78
CA LYS A 68 -13.64 -8.71 -1.60
C LYS A 68 -14.52 -8.63 -2.83
N HIS A 69 -15.83 -8.85 -2.68
CA HIS A 69 -16.79 -8.74 -3.79
C HIS A 69 -16.66 -7.40 -4.50
N VAL A 70 -16.80 -7.39 -5.83
CA VAL A 70 -16.60 -6.21 -6.69
C VAL A 70 -17.44 -5.00 -6.24
N ASN A 71 -18.69 -5.21 -5.84
CA ASN A 71 -19.56 -4.12 -5.37
C ASN A 71 -19.16 -3.62 -3.97
N ALA A 72 -18.42 -4.41 -3.18
CA ALA A 72 -17.92 -4.01 -1.86
C ALA A 72 -16.65 -3.17 -1.94
N VAL A 73 -15.98 -3.18 -3.10
CA VAL A 73 -14.73 -2.46 -3.33
C VAL A 73 -15.00 -0.97 -3.56
N ALA A 74 -16.00 -0.63 -4.39
CA ALA A 74 -16.45 0.75 -4.57
C ALA A 74 -17.60 1.08 -3.61
N ILE A 75 -17.25 1.38 -2.36
CA ILE A 75 -18.20 1.86 -1.37
C ILE A 75 -18.64 3.28 -1.76
N MET A 76 -19.82 3.42 -2.36
CA MET A 76 -20.42 4.69 -2.76
C MET A 76 -21.21 5.30 -1.58
N PRO A 77 -20.75 6.42 -0.99
CA PRO A 77 -21.50 7.10 0.06
C PRO A 77 -22.70 7.86 -0.50
N ILE A 78 -23.85 7.75 0.15
CA ILE A 78 -25.08 8.48 -0.23
C ILE A 78 -25.08 9.94 0.26
N LYS A 79 -25.80 10.82 -0.43
CA LYS A 79 -26.00 12.22 0.00
C LYS A 79 -26.70 12.26 1.36
N GLY A 80 -26.15 13.02 2.31
CA GLY A 80 -26.62 13.04 3.70
C GLY A 80 -26.10 11.89 4.58
N GLY A 81 -25.36 10.94 4.01
CA GLY A 81 -24.65 9.90 4.76
C GLY A 81 -23.43 10.44 5.51
N GLY A 82 -22.99 9.70 6.54
CA GLY A 82 -21.77 10.00 7.28
C GLY A 82 -20.49 9.72 6.47
N LYS A 83 -19.41 10.41 6.81
CA LYS A 83 -18.07 10.13 6.24
C LYS A 83 -17.53 8.82 6.79
N ILE A 84 -17.02 7.97 5.89
CA ILE A 84 -16.29 6.76 6.22
C ILE A 84 -14.82 7.11 6.46
N SER A 85 -14.34 6.81 7.66
CA SER A 85 -12.94 6.99 8.06
C SER A 85 -12.05 5.85 7.59
N VAL A 86 -10.74 6.08 7.60
CA VAL A 86 -9.72 5.05 7.30
C VAL A 86 -9.87 3.86 8.24
N PHE A 87 -10.07 4.14 9.54
CA PHE A 87 -10.20 3.10 10.56
C PHE A 87 -11.47 2.27 10.36
N GLU A 88 -12.61 2.89 10.07
CA GLU A 88 -13.86 2.17 9.79
C GLU A 88 -13.73 1.26 8.56
N ARG A 89 -13.13 1.76 7.48
CA ARG A 89 -12.89 0.96 6.27
C ARG A 89 -11.93 -0.21 6.53
N ARG A 90 -10.86 0.02 7.29
CA ARG A 90 -9.93 -1.04 7.71
C ARG A 90 -10.62 -2.08 8.60
N LEU A 91 -11.39 -1.62 9.59
CA LEU A 91 -12.16 -2.48 10.48
C LEU A 91 -13.12 -3.36 9.66
N TYR A 92 -13.86 -2.78 8.72
CA TYR A 92 -14.74 -3.53 7.83
C TYR A 92 -14.00 -4.64 7.06
N ASN A 93 -12.81 -4.36 6.53
CA ASN A 93 -12.00 -5.36 5.83
C ASN A 93 -11.50 -6.46 6.78
N VAL A 94 -11.04 -6.12 7.99
CA VAL A 94 -10.62 -7.11 9.00
C VAL A 94 -11.78 -8.04 9.38
N LEU A 95 -12.97 -7.47 9.63
CA LEU A 95 -14.16 -8.25 9.95
C LEU A 95 -14.55 -9.16 8.78
N LEU A 96 -14.46 -8.67 7.55
CA LEU A 96 -14.76 -9.46 6.35
C LEU A 96 -13.79 -10.63 6.21
N HIS A 97 -12.49 -10.38 6.36
CA HIS A 97 -11.46 -11.42 6.28
C HIS A 97 -11.73 -12.55 7.28
N ARG A 98 -11.95 -12.22 8.55
CA ARG A 98 -12.28 -13.22 9.59
C ARG A 98 -13.60 -13.94 9.32
N SER A 99 -14.57 -13.26 8.71
CA SER A 99 -15.84 -13.89 8.35
C SER A 99 -15.66 -14.91 7.23
N GLN A 100 -14.72 -14.68 6.30
CA GLN A 100 -14.38 -15.64 5.26
C GLN A 100 -13.65 -16.86 5.83
N GLU A 101 -12.75 -16.68 6.80
CA GLU A 101 -12.08 -17.80 7.48
C GLU A 101 -13.07 -18.73 8.21
N LEU A 102 -14.13 -18.17 8.79
CA LEU A 102 -15.16 -18.92 9.53
C LEU A 102 -16.25 -19.52 8.63
N GLY A 103 -16.33 -19.08 7.37
CA GLY A 103 -17.42 -19.44 6.45
C GLY A 103 -18.79 -18.85 6.83
N GLU A 104 -19.86 -19.36 6.22
CA GLU A 104 -21.21 -18.80 6.36
C GLU A 104 -21.78 -18.97 7.80
N GLN A 105 -21.89 -17.86 8.55
CA GLN A 105 -22.46 -17.83 9.93
C GLN A 105 -23.50 -16.73 10.12
N THR A 106 -24.60 -16.99 10.83
CA THR A 106 -25.63 -15.95 11.07
C THR A 106 -25.09 -14.75 11.85
N GLU A 107 -24.15 -15.00 12.76
CA GLU A 107 -23.43 -14.00 13.54
C GLU A 107 -21.97 -14.45 13.69
N TYR A 108 -21.05 -13.51 13.52
CA TYR A 108 -19.63 -13.74 13.70
C TYR A 108 -19.17 -13.17 15.03
N SER A 109 -18.15 -13.76 15.62
CA SER A 109 -17.57 -13.27 16.86
C SER A 109 -16.07 -13.49 16.94
N ALA A 110 -15.38 -12.56 17.59
CA ALA A 110 -13.94 -12.65 17.86
C ALA A 110 -13.58 -11.86 19.11
N ARG A 111 -12.42 -12.18 19.71
CA ARG A 111 -11.93 -11.40 20.85
C ARG A 111 -11.53 -10.01 20.39
N MET A 112 -11.94 -8.98 21.14
CA MET A 112 -11.71 -7.58 20.78
C MET A 112 -10.22 -7.24 20.60
N HIS A 113 -9.34 -7.85 21.42
CA HIS A 113 -7.90 -7.59 21.32
C HIS A 113 -7.29 -8.15 20.02
N GLU A 114 -7.84 -9.24 19.48
CA GLU A 114 -7.40 -9.81 18.22
C GLU A 114 -7.81 -8.89 17.05
N ILE A 115 -9.06 -8.41 17.05
CA ILE A 115 -9.53 -7.43 16.05
C ILE A 115 -8.70 -6.14 16.10
N ALA A 116 -8.41 -5.64 17.31
CA ALA A 116 -7.59 -4.45 17.50
C ALA A 116 -6.17 -4.66 16.95
N LYS A 117 -5.56 -5.83 17.21
CA LYS A 117 -4.25 -6.23 16.68
C LYS A 117 -4.26 -6.25 15.15
N ASP A 118 -5.23 -6.91 14.54
CA ASP A 118 -5.34 -7.01 13.08
C ASP A 118 -5.58 -5.64 12.42
N CYS A 119 -6.30 -4.75 13.09
CA CYS A 119 -6.48 -3.37 12.63
C CYS A 119 -5.23 -2.49 12.80
N LYS A 120 -4.16 -2.99 13.45
CA LYS A 120 -3.02 -2.21 13.97
C LYS A 120 -3.50 -1.01 14.80
N PHE A 121 -4.48 -1.24 15.67
CA PHE A 121 -5.05 -0.24 16.55
C PHE A 121 -4.33 -0.26 17.90
N GLU A 122 -3.42 0.68 18.09
CA GLU A 122 -2.53 0.76 19.26
C GLU A 122 -3.23 1.32 20.53
N SER A 123 -4.49 1.78 20.41
CA SER A 123 -5.21 2.38 21.54
C SER A 123 -6.09 1.36 22.26
N ASN A 124 -6.14 1.44 23.58
CA ASN A 124 -7.09 0.67 24.41
C ASN A 124 -8.52 1.25 24.40
N ASN A 125 -8.82 2.21 23.51
CA ASN A 125 -10.10 2.90 23.48
C ASN A 125 -11.23 2.07 22.83
N THR A 126 -11.91 1.26 23.64
CA THR A 126 -13.07 0.48 23.19
C THR A 126 -14.24 1.36 22.72
N LEU A 127 -14.37 2.60 23.21
CA LEU A 127 -15.40 3.53 22.75
C LEU A 127 -15.19 3.93 21.29
N HIS A 128 -13.95 4.05 20.84
CA HIS A 128 -13.63 4.35 19.45
C HIS A 128 -14.12 3.23 18.51
N ILE A 129 -13.88 1.97 18.89
CA ILE A 129 -14.35 0.81 18.13
C ILE A 129 -15.88 0.76 18.11
N LYS A 130 -16.54 0.98 19.26
CA LYS A 130 -18.01 1.05 19.31
C LYS A 130 -18.60 2.13 18.41
N LYS A 131 -17.97 3.32 18.37
CA LYS A 131 -18.36 4.42 17.47
C LYS A 131 -18.18 4.01 16.01
N ALA A 132 -17.04 3.41 15.67
CA ALA A 132 -16.77 2.93 14.31
C ALA A 132 -17.79 1.88 13.85
N LEU A 133 -18.09 0.88 14.68
CA LEU A 133 -19.13 -0.12 14.40
C LEU A 133 -20.51 0.52 14.21
N THR A 134 -20.85 1.49 15.06
CA THR A 134 -22.12 2.25 14.95
C THR A 134 -22.20 3.02 13.65
N ASN A 135 -21.11 3.64 13.22
CA ASN A 135 -21.05 4.34 11.95
C ASN A 135 -21.16 3.37 10.77
N LEU A 136 -20.44 2.24 10.78
CA LEU A 136 -20.55 1.20 9.75
C LEU A 136 -21.99 0.68 9.60
N MET A 137 -22.75 0.54 10.69
CA MET A 137 -24.18 0.19 10.60
C MET A 137 -25.04 1.29 9.97
N LYS A 138 -24.70 2.56 10.19
CA LYS A 138 -25.43 3.72 9.65
C LYS A 138 -25.03 4.07 8.22
N THR A 139 -23.86 3.66 7.78
CA THR A 139 -23.37 3.89 6.42
C THR A 139 -24.13 2.99 5.47
N ILE A 140 -25.20 3.55 4.88
CA ILE A 140 -25.88 2.94 3.74
C ILE A 140 -25.00 3.13 2.52
N VAL A 141 -24.78 2.03 1.81
CA VAL A 141 -23.95 1.98 0.61
C VAL A 141 -24.81 1.42 -0.51
N GLU A 142 -24.81 2.13 -1.63
CA GLU A 142 -25.35 1.61 -2.87
C GLU A 142 -24.32 0.69 -3.51
N TRP A 143 -24.74 -0.53 -3.82
CA TRP A 143 -23.86 -1.53 -4.40
C TRP A 143 -23.72 -1.27 -5.90
N GLN A 144 -22.63 -0.60 -6.29
CA GLN A 144 -22.31 -0.33 -7.69
C GLN A 144 -21.02 -1.04 -8.08
N SER A 145 -21.01 -1.72 -9.23
CA SER A 145 -19.75 -2.21 -9.80
C SER A 145 -18.91 -1.01 -10.27
N PRO A 146 -17.58 -1.01 -10.03
CA PRO A 146 -16.66 -0.06 -10.65
C PRO A 146 -16.66 -0.10 -12.18
N THR A 147 -17.14 -1.21 -12.77
CA THR A 147 -17.19 -1.41 -14.22
C THR A 147 -18.62 -1.23 -14.72
N THR A 148 -18.80 -0.27 -15.61
CA THR A 148 -20.09 0.00 -16.27
C THR A 148 -20.57 -1.24 -17.05
N ASN A 149 -21.86 -1.56 -16.95
CA ASN A 149 -22.54 -2.66 -17.66
C ASN A 149 -22.04 -4.09 -17.34
N GLU A 150 -21.34 -4.30 -16.22
CA GLU A 150 -20.90 -5.64 -15.82
C GLU A 150 -22.02 -6.48 -15.18
N LEU A 151 -23.05 -5.84 -14.63
CA LEU A 151 -24.18 -6.45 -13.92
C LEU A 151 -25.50 -5.83 -14.41
N GLU A 152 -26.61 -6.57 -14.27
CA GLU A 152 -27.95 -6.00 -14.42
C GLU A 152 -28.13 -4.86 -13.41
N GLU A 153 -28.77 -3.76 -13.84
CA GLU A 153 -29.09 -2.59 -13.01
C GLU A 153 -30.15 -2.96 -11.95
N VAL A 154 -29.72 -3.64 -10.90
CA VAL A 154 -30.53 -3.91 -9.72
C VAL A 154 -30.14 -2.88 -8.66
N TRP A 155 -31.06 -1.97 -8.34
CA TRP A 155 -30.88 -1.04 -7.23
C TRP A 155 -31.05 -1.81 -5.91
N ASP A 156 -29.95 -2.02 -5.19
CA ASP A 156 -29.95 -2.58 -3.84
C ASP A 156 -29.00 -1.76 -2.96
N ALA A 157 -29.45 -1.47 -1.74
CA ALA A 157 -28.70 -0.67 -0.79
C ALA A 157 -28.88 -1.26 0.60
N CYS A 158 -27.80 -1.36 1.36
CA CYS A 158 -27.86 -1.80 2.75
C CYS A 158 -26.76 -1.12 3.57
N GLY A 159 -26.86 -1.22 4.89
CA GLY A 159 -25.76 -0.85 5.77
C GLY A 159 -24.56 -1.76 5.54
N LEU A 160 -23.34 -1.25 5.77
CA LEU A 160 -22.14 -2.10 5.71
C LEU A 160 -22.19 -3.25 6.73
N LEU A 161 -22.83 -3.02 7.88
CA LEU A 161 -23.15 -4.04 8.88
C LEU A 161 -24.64 -3.98 9.20
N SER A 162 -25.30 -5.13 9.32
CA SER A 162 -26.69 -5.24 9.77
C SER A 162 -26.82 -5.25 11.30
N GLY A 163 -25.72 -5.56 12.00
CA GLY A 163 -25.65 -5.51 13.45
C GLY A 163 -24.23 -5.64 13.98
N ALA A 164 -23.98 -5.07 15.15
CA ALA A 164 -22.75 -5.25 15.90
C ALA A 164 -23.01 -5.16 17.41
N ALA A 165 -22.33 -6.00 18.20
CA ALA A 165 -22.39 -5.98 19.64
C ALA A 165 -20.99 -6.13 20.26
N VAL A 166 -20.81 -5.58 21.46
CA VAL A 166 -19.59 -5.74 22.24
C VAL A 166 -19.98 -6.26 23.61
N ARG A 167 -19.65 -7.53 23.88
CA ARG A 167 -19.97 -8.19 25.15
C ARG A 167 -18.70 -8.30 26.00
N LYS A 168 -18.83 -7.98 27.28
CA LYS A 168 -17.77 -8.21 28.27
C LYS A 168 -18.19 -9.37 29.15
N ASN A 169 -17.38 -10.43 29.16
CA ASN A 169 -17.57 -11.54 30.08
C ASN A 169 -17.22 -11.06 31.50
N LYS A 170 -18.19 -11.10 32.42
CA LYS A 170 -18.01 -10.63 33.80
C LYS A 170 -17.03 -11.48 34.61
N LYS A 171 -16.87 -12.77 34.27
CA LYS A 171 -16.00 -13.70 34.99
C LYS A 171 -14.55 -13.62 34.52
N THR A 172 -14.32 -13.61 33.21
CA THR A 172 -12.97 -13.61 32.62
C THR A 172 -12.45 -12.22 32.27
N GLY A 173 -13.32 -11.20 32.28
CA GLY A 173 -12.99 -9.85 31.81
C GLY A 173 -12.84 -9.73 30.29
N ALA A 174 -12.89 -10.85 29.56
CA ALA A 174 -12.70 -10.88 28.11
C ALA A 174 -13.79 -10.08 27.39
N VAL A 175 -13.38 -9.28 26.41
CA VAL A 175 -14.28 -8.51 25.56
C VAL A 175 -14.39 -9.20 24.20
N VAL A 176 -15.60 -9.54 23.81
CA VAL A 176 -15.94 -10.17 22.52
C VAL A 176 -16.69 -9.17 21.67
N LEU A 177 -16.28 -9.04 20.41
CA LEU A 177 -16.97 -8.27 19.39
C LEU A 177 -17.77 -9.26 18.54
N GLU A 178 -19.07 -8.99 18.38
CA GLU A 178 -19.99 -9.74 17.53
C GLU A 178 -20.45 -8.83 16.38
N TRP A 179 -20.57 -9.37 15.16
CA TRP A 179 -21.02 -8.62 13.99
C TRP A 179 -21.83 -9.48 13.01
N ARG A 180 -22.66 -8.80 12.23
CA ARG A 180 -23.57 -9.40 11.23
C ARG A 180 -23.55 -8.60 9.93
N TYR A 181 -23.60 -9.32 8.82
CA TYR A 181 -23.84 -8.76 7.49
C TYR A 181 -25.32 -8.88 7.12
N ASP A 182 -25.77 -8.09 6.15
CA ASP A 182 -27.12 -8.24 5.61
C ASP A 182 -27.25 -9.56 4.84
N ILE A 183 -28.38 -10.24 4.99
CA ILE A 183 -28.64 -11.57 4.41
C ILE A 183 -28.50 -11.53 2.88
N LYS A 184 -28.93 -10.43 2.24
CA LYS A 184 -28.90 -10.30 0.78
C LYS A 184 -27.49 -10.31 0.20
N ILE A 185 -26.54 -9.70 0.91
CA ILE A 185 -25.18 -9.50 0.43
C ILE A 185 -24.19 -10.53 0.99
N LYS A 186 -24.56 -11.20 2.09
CA LYS A 186 -23.65 -12.06 2.84
C LYS A 186 -23.03 -13.14 1.95
N GLN A 187 -23.85 -13.81 1.14
CA GLN A 187 -23.35 -14.82 0.19
C GLN A 187 -22.34 -14.22 -0.79
N GLN A 188 -22.63 -13.04 -1.34
CA GLN A 188 -21.72 -12.34 -2.25
C GLN A 188 -20.42 -11.91 -1.56
N LEU A 189 -20.47 -11.52 -0.29
CA LEU A 189 -19.28 -11.14 0.48
C LEU A 189 -18.40 -12.33 0.86
N LEU A 190 -18.98 -13.49 1.16
CA LEU A 190 -18.22 -14.67 1.59
C LEU A 190 -17.71 -15.53 0.45
N SER A 191 -18.48 -15.65 -0.64
CA SER A 191 -18.12 -16.44 -1.81
C SER A 191 -18.38 -15.65 -3.09
N PRO A 192 -17.62 -14.56 -3.32
CA PRO A 192 -17.81 -13.73 -4.49
C PRO A 192 -17.39 -14.45 -5.77
N GLU A 193 -18.22 -14.40 -6.82
CA GLU A 193 -17.80 -14.81 -8.17
C GLU A 193 -16.83 -13.78 -8.79
N ARG A 194 -17.12 -12.49 -8.59
CA ARG A 194 -16.31 -11.36 -9.05
C ARG A 194 -15.72 -10.63 -7.85
N TYR A 195 -14.40 -10.65 -7.72
CA TYR A 195 -13.71 -10.15 -6.54
C TYR A 195 -12.39 -9.44 -6.82
N ALA A 196 -11.97 -8.64 -5.85
CA ALA A 196 -10.60 -8.19 -5.69
C ALA A 196 -9.87 -9.09 -4.68
N ARG A 197 -8.64 -9.49 -5.01
CA ARG A 197 -7.77 -10.23 -4.07
C ARG A 197 -6.95 -9.24 -3.27
N LEU A 198 -7.20 -9.18 -1.97
CA LEU A 198 -6.57 -8.22 -1.08
C LEU A 198 -5.70 -8.94 -0.06
N THR A 199 -4.54 -8.36 0.25
CA THR A 199 -3.70 -8.82 1.36
C THR A 199 -3.98 -7.95 2.59
N LEU A 200 -4.21 -8.58 3.73
CA LEU A 200 -4.46 -7.85 4.98
C LEU A 200 -3.26 -6.98 5.37
N GLU A 201 -2.05 -7.44 5.07
CA GLU A 201 -0.81 -6.69 5.28
C GLU A 201 -0.90 -5.30 4.60
N SER A 202 -1.10 -5.24 3.29
CA SER A 202 -1.23 -3.97 2.54
C SER A 202 -2.36 -3.09 3.06
N ILE A 203 -3.53 -3.66 3.39
CA ILE A 203 -4.66 -2.91 3.97
C ILE A 203 -4.25 -2.20 5.27
N THR A 204 -3.47 -2.87 6.12
CA THR A 204 -3.07 -2.32 7.42
C THR A 204 -1.91 -1.32 7.33
N GLN A 205 -1.09 -1.38 6.28
CA GLN A 205 0.01 -0.44 6.05
C GLN A 205 -0.47 0.93 5.54
N LEU A 206 -1.62 0.98 4.85
CA LEU A 206 -2.21 2.21 4.33
C LEU A 206 -2.88 3.05 5.44
N ARG A 207 -2.52 4.33 5.48
CA ARG A 207 -2.89 5.34 6.50
C ARG A 207 -3.97 6.30 6.04
N THR A 208 -4.15 6.52 4.73
CA THR A 208 -5.21 7.39 4.20
C THR A 208 -6.40 6.59 3.64
N HIS A 209 -7.60 7.17 3.72
CA HIS A 209 -8.82 6.53 3.20
C HIS A 209 -8.72 6.39 1.67
N ALA A 210 -8.22 7.43 1.00
CA ALA A 210 -8.07 7.44 -0.45
C ALA A 210 -7.10 6.37 -0.95
N ALA A 211 -5.96 6.18 -0.29
CA ALA A 211 -5.04 5.11 -0.64
C ALA A 211 -5.68 3.73 -0.42
N LEU A 212 -6.37 3.52 0.70
CA LEU A 212 -7.04 2.25 0.97
C LEU A 212 -8.14 1.93 -0.06
N ALA A 213 -9.01 2.89 -0.35
CA ALA A 213 -10.06 2.73 -1.34
C ALA A 213 -9.50 2.51 -2.76
N LEU A 214 -8.48 3.26 -3.15
CA LEU A 214 -7.83 3.12 -4.46
C LEU A 214 -7.10 1.78 -4.58
N TYR A 215 -6.39 1.34 -3.53
CA TYR A 215 -5.75 0.02 -3.48
C TYR A 215 -6.78 -1.10 -3.70
N GLU A 216 -7.91 -1.07 -2.98
CA GLU A 216 -8.95 -2.09 -3.14
C GLU A 216 -9.48 -2.17 -4.57
N ILE A 217 -9.71 -1.01 -5.21
CA ILE A 217 -10.14 -0.95 -6.62
C ILE A 217 -9.06 -1.48 -7.54
N CYS A 218 -7.81 -1.01 -7.38
CA CYS A 218 -6.69 -1.38 -8.22
C CYS A 218 -6.34 -2.87 -8.13
N ALA A 219 -6.40 -3.46 -6.94
CA ALA A 219 -6.08 -4.86 -6.70
C ALA A 219 -6.93 -5.83 -7.54
N ARG A 220 -8.15 -5.44 -7.92
CA ARG A 220 -9.01 -6.20 -8.84
C ARG A 220 -8.41 -6.33 -10.24
N TYR A 221 -7.70 -5.31 -10.72
CA TYR A 221 -7.24 -5.21 -12.10
C TYR A 221 -5.78 -5.65 -12.28
N VAL A 222 -5.16 -6.19 -11.25
CA VAL A 222 -3.78 -6.66 -11.28
C VAL A 222 -3.59 -7.76 -12.31
N ASP A 223 -4.52 -8.71 -12.39
CA ASP A 223 -4.48 -9.83 -13.34
C ASP A 223 -5.29 -9.57 -14.61
N ASN A 224 -5.86 -8.36 -14.77
CA ASN A 224 -6.51 -7.97 -16.02
C ASN A 224 -5.44 -7.94 -17.13
N PRO A 225 -5.65 -8.57 -18.31
CA PRO A 225 -4.69 -8.51 -19.41
C PRO A 225 -4.25 -7.10 -19.81
N ALA A 226 -5.14 -6.11 -19.67
CA ALA A 226 -4.82 -4.71 -19.96
C ALA A 226 -4.08 -3.99 -18.82
N HIS A 227 -4.02 -4.58 -17.62
CA HIS A 227 -3.47 -4.00 -16.39
C HIS A 227 -4.04 -2.62 -16.07
N LYS A 228 -5.30 -2.37 -16.43
CA LYS A 228 -5.97 -1.07 -16.30
C LYS A 228 -7.29 -1.21 -15.58
N THR A 229 -7.60 -0.22 -14.74
CA THR A 229 -8.92 -0.09 -14.13
C THR A 229 -9.97 0.20 -15.20
N ALA A 230 -11.25 0.04 -14.85
CA ALA A 230 -12.32 0.64 -15.64
C ALA A 230 -12.08 2.15 -15.78
N ARG A 231 -12.42 2.70 -16.95
CA ARG A 231 -12.44 4.14 -17.16
C ARG A 231 -13.73 4.68 -16.56
N GLN A 232 -13.63 5.70 -15.72
CA GLN A 232 -14.78 6.34 -15.11
C GLN A 232 -14.58 7.85 -15.01
N HIS A 233 -15.69 8.59 -14.99
CA HIS A 233 -15.67 10.03 -14.77
C HIS A 233 -15.04 10.36 -13.40
N TRP A 234 -14.19 11.39 -13.29
CA TRP A 234 -13.48 11.70 -12.02
C TRP A 234 -14.44 12.00 -10.85
N ARG A 235 -15.64 12.51 -11.15
CA ARG A 235 -16.74 12.70 -10.18
C ARG A 235 -17.27 11.40 -9.58
N TRP A 236 -17.13 10.26 -10.25
CA TRP A 236 -17.42 8.95 -9.66
C TRP A 236 -16.32 8.57 -8.66
N TRP A 237 -15.04 8.74 -9.04
CA TRP A 237 -13.90 8.40 -8.19
C TRP A 237 -13.86 9.20 -6.89
N ARG A 238 -14.20 10.49 -6.94
CA ARG A 238 -14.04 11.40 -5.81
C ARG A 238 -14.80 10.98 -4.54
N PRO A 239 -16.12 10.74 -4.55
CA PRO A 239 -16.84 10.27 -3.38
C PRO A 239 -16.37 8.90 -2.90
N VAL A 240 -16.02 7.97 -3.81
CA VAL A 240 -15.47 6.65 -3.43
C VAL A 240 -14.14 6.78 -2.68
N LEU A 241 -13.21 7.59 -3.20
CA LEU A 241 -11.88 7.74 -2.62
C LEU A 241 -11.87 8.64 -1.36
N CYS A 242 -12.76 9.61 -1.28
CA CYS A 242 -12.86 10.48 -0.10
C CYS A 242 -13.74 9.89 1.02
N GLY A 243 -14.54 8.87 0.73
CA GLY A 243 -15.43 8.23 1.70
C GLY A 243 -16.60 9.10 2.15
N GLN A 244 -16.96 10.12 1.38
CA GLN A 244 -18.09 11.00 1.65
C GLN A 244 -18.76 11.43 0.34
N ALA A 245 -20.07 11.65 0.37
CA ALA A 245 -20.79 12.17 -0.79
C ALA A 245 -20.31 13.59 -1.12
N TYR A 246 -20.30 13.92 -2.41
CA TYR A 246 -19.99 15.27 -2.90
C TYR A 246 -21.14 15.78 -3.77
N ASP A 247 -21.17 17.10 -3.88
CA ASP A 247 -22.01 17.81 -4.83
C ASP A 247 -21.31 17.81 -6.19
N ASP A 248 -21.97 17.27 -7.22
CA ASP A 248 -21.40 17.07 -8.56
C ASP A 248 -21.07 18.41 -9.24
N GLU A 249 -21.78 19.47 -8.87
CA GLU A 249 -21.57 20.83 -9.37
C GLU A 249 -20.36 21.50 -8.70
N LYS A 250 -19.87 20.96 -7.57
CA LYS A 250 -18.84 21.61 -6.76
C LYS A 250 -17.52 20.86 -6.79
N GLY A 251 -16.51 21.52 -7.34
CA GLY A 251 -15.11 21.18 -7.19
C GLY A 251 -14.41 20.93 -8.51
N GLU A 252 -13.09 21.05 -8.48
CA GLU A 252 -12.25 21.00 -9.66
C GLU A 252 -11.35 19.78 -9.62
N TYR A 253 -11.19 19.14 -10.77
CA TYR A 253 -10.32 17.98 -10.93
C TYR A 253 -8.88 18.28 -10.48
N ARG A 254 -8.36 19.50 -10.70
CA ARG A 254 -6.99 19.88 -10.31
C ARG A 254 -6.73 19.68 -8.81
N TYR A 255 -7.64 20.09 -7.94
CA TYR A 255 -7.50 19.91 -6.50
C TYR A 255 -7.68 18.45 -6.10
N PHE A 256 -8.64 17.75 -6.71
CA PHE A 256 -8.81 16.32 -6.48
C PHE A 256 -7.54 15.52 -6.84
N LYS A 257 -6.90 15.85 -7.97
CA LYS A 257 -5.65 15.22 -8.39
C LYS A 257 -4.51 15.50 -7.40
N ARG A 258 -4.31 16.77 -7.02
CA ARG A 258 -3.22 17.20 -6.13
C ARG A 258 -3.37 16.67 -4.71
N ASP A 259 -4.57 16.77 -4.15
CA ASP A 259 -4.81 16.57 -2.72
C ASP A 259 -5.24 15.14 -2.39
N VAL A 260 -5.77 14.39 -3.36
CA VAL A 260 -6.31 13.03 -3.14
C VAL A 260 -5.58 11.99 -3.98
N LEU A 261 -5.56 12.14 -5.31
CA LEU A 261 -5.02 11.09 -6.18
C LEU A 261 -3.51 10.92 -6.03
N GLN A 262 -2.72 12.00 -6.16
CA GLN A 262 -1.27 11.92 -6.10
C GLN A 262 -0.75 11.39 -4.76
N PRO A 263 -1.23 11.86 -3.59
CA PRO A 263 -0.84 11.31 -2.30
C PRO A 263 -1.24 9.83 -2.16
N ALA A 264 -2.46 9.46 -2.60
CA ALA A 264 -2.93 8.08 -2.52
C ALA A 264 -2.07 7.13 -3.37
N ILE A 265 -1.75 7.52 -4.62
CA ILE A 265 -0.88 6.74 -5.50
C ILE A 265 0.51 6.59 -4.89
N ALA A 266 1.09 7.68 -4.39
CA ALA A 266 2.42 7.65 -3.78
C ALA A 266 2.45 6.72 -2.55
N GLU A 267 1.40 6.74 -1.73
CA GLU A 267 1.28 5.88 -0.56
C GLU A 267 1.16 4.39 -0.92
N ILE A 268 0.33 4.05 -1.91
CA ILE A 268 0.19 2.67 -2.40
C ILE A 268 1.53 2.17 -2.95
N ASN A 269 2.19 2.98 -3.78
CA ASN A 269 3.48 2.67 -4.37
C ASN A 269 4.61 2.57 -3.34
N ALA A 270 4.46 3.16 -2.15
CA ALA A 270 5.44 3.02 -1.08
C ALA A 270 5.19 1.77 -0.23
N ASN A 271 3.93 1.47 0.10
CA ASN A 271 3.58 0.56 1.20
C ASN A 271 2.81 -0.70 0.79
N THR A 272 2.69 -1.01 -0.49
CA THR A 272 1.98 -2.22 -0.95
C THR A 272 2.76 -2.96 -2.03
N GLU A 273 2.31 -4.16 -2.36
CA GLU A 273 2.81 -4.97 -3.47
C GLU A 273 2.48 -4.39 -4.86
N LEU A 274 1.61 -3.38 -4.94
CA LEU A 274 1.16 -2.78 -6.19
C LEU A 274 2.00 -1.58 -6.61
N ASN A 275 2.19 -1.46 -7.92
CA ASN A 275 2.58 -0.25 -8.61
C ASN A 275 1.35 0.29 -9.36
N VAL A 276 0.89 1.46 -8.94
CA VAL A 276 -0.26 2.19 -9.49
C VAL A 276 0.24 3.45 -10.17
N GLN A 277 -0.23 3.69 -11.38
CA GLN A 277 0.06 4.92 -12.14
C GLN A 277 -1.24 5.49 -12.70
N LEU A 278 -1.42 6.81 -12.55
CA LEU A 278 -2.49 7.53 -13.23
C LEU A 278 -2.16 7.65 -14.72
N LEU A 279 -3.03 7.15 -15.59
CA LEU A 279 -2.90 7.25 -17.04
C LEU A 279 -3.24 8.66 -17.55
N PRO A 280 -2.90 8.98 -18.82
CA PRO A 280 -3.31 10.23 -19.43
C PRO A 280 -4.81 10.50 -19.29
N GLU A 281 -5.13 11.70 -18.83
CA GLU A 281 -6.50 12.15 -18.58
C GLU A 281 -7.31 12.22 -19.87
N PHE A 282 -8.54 11.74 -19.83
CA PHE A 282 -9.48 11.90 -20.92
C PHE A 282 -10.22 13.21 -20.75
N ARG A 283 -10.28 13.99 -21.82
CA ARG A 283 -10.88 15.33 -21.83
C ARG A 283 -12.20 15.31 -22.58
N GLU A 284 -13.08 16.22 -22.19
CA GLU A 284 -14.31 16.47 -22.93
C GLU A 284 -14.01 17.09 -24.31
N ARG A 285 -15.07 17.28 -25.11
CA ARG A 285 -14.98 17.89 -26.45
C ARG A 285 -14.39 19.31 -26.42
N ASP A 286 -14.45 20.00 -25.28
CA ASP A 286 -13.87 21.32 -25.07
C ASP A 286 -12.33 21.31 -24.92
N ASN A 287 -11.73 20.11 -24.80
CA ASN A 287 -10.31 19.83 -24.56
C ASN A 287 -9.68 20.57 -23.35
N LYS A 288 -10.52 21.11 -22.47
CA LYS A 288 -10.12 21.84 -21.26
C LYS A 288 -10.55 21.09 -20.01
N THR A 289 -11.73 20.50 -20.05
CA THR A 289 -12.32 19.81 -18.91
C THR A 289 -11.92 18.35 -18.93
N VAL A 290 -11.37 17.86 -17.82
CA VAL A 290 -11.11 16.43 -17.63
C VAL A 290 -12.44 15.75 -17.32
N SER A 291 -12.80 14.76 -18.14
CA SER A 291 -13.99 13.95 -17.92
C SER A 291 -13.62 12.69 -17.15
N GLU A 292 -12.78 11.85 -17.74
CA GLU A 292 -12.54 10.49 -17.25
C GLU A 292 -11.08 10.27 -16.88
N ILE A 293 -10.89 9.41 -15.88
CA ILE A 293 -9.57 8.97 -15.43
C ILE A 293 -9.51 7.44 -15.36
N GLN A 294 -8.29 6.94 -15.44
CA GLN A 294 -7.99 5.52 -15.42
C GLN A 294 -6.62 5.30 -14.78
N PHE A 295 -6.43 4.15 -14.13
CA PHE A 295 -5.16 3.79 -13.53
C PHE A 295 -4.60 2.54 -14.20
N GLU A 296 -3.30 2.51 -14.41
CA GLU A 296 -2.53 1.31 -14.69
C GLU A 296 -2.07 0.68 -13.37
N VAL A 297 -2.14 -0.65 -13.29
CA VAL A 297 -1.86 -1.41 -12.06
C VAL A 297 -1.02 -2.63 -12.39
N LYS A 298 0.15 -2.73 -11.76
CA LYS A 298 1.07 -3.86 -11.91
C LYS A 298 1.53 -4.36 -10.54
N LEU A 299 1.91 -5.64 -10.46
CA LEU A 299 2.67 -6.12 -9.31
C LEU A 299 4.10 -5.58 -9.39
N LYS A 300 4.64 -5.15 -8.26
CA LYS A 300 6.07 -4.88 -8.15
C LYS A 300 6.82 -6.19 -8.33
N THR A 301 7.87 -6.18 -9.14
CA THR A 301 8.80 -7.30 -9.19
C THR A 301 9.51 -7.44 -7.84
N ALA A 302 9.92 -8.66 -7.46
CA ALA A 302 10.62 -8.90 -6.20
C ALA A 302 11.83 -7.97 -5.98
N ALA A 303 12.55 -7.64 -7.06
CA ALA A 303 13.64 -6.66 -7.04
C ALA A 303 13.18 -5.23 -6.65
N ALA A 304 11.99 -4.81 -7.07
CA ALA A 304 11.42 -3.50 -6.71
C ALA A 304 10.86 -3.49 -5.27
N ILE A 305 10.44 -4.64 -4.73
CA ILE A 305 10.00 -4.77 -3.33
C ILE A 305 11.21 -4.69 -2.37
N LEU A 306 12.36 -5.26 -2.77
CA LEU A 306 13.63 -5.16 -2.04
C LEU A 306 14.23 -3.75 -2.06
N GLN A 307 13.90 -2.94 -3.09
CA GLN A 307 14.35 -1.55 -3.23
C GLN A 307 13.37 -0.52 -2.65
N ALA A 308 12.15 -0.91 -2.28
CA ALA A 308 11.30 -0.05 -1.47
C ALA A 308 12.04 0.29 -0.17
N PRO A 309 11.89 1.49 0.40
CA PRO A 309 12.51 1.83 1.68
C PRO A 309 11.85 1.02 2.79
N GLN A 310 12.22 -0.26 2.88
CA GLN A 310 12.17 -1.02 4.10
C GLN A 310 12.89 -0.16 5.13
N LYS A 311 12.31 -0.02 6.33
CA LYS A 311 13.09 0.46 7.47
C LYS A 311 14.26 -0.50 7.58
N LYS A 312 15.39 -0.13 6.98
CA LYS A 312 16.56 -0.99 6.90
C LYS A 312 16.82 -1.51 8.32
N PRO A 313 16.86 -2.85 8.51
CA PRO A 313 17.61 -3.42 9.62
C PRO A 313 18.98 -2.73 9.64
N LEU A 314 19.54 -2.49 10.82
CA LEU A 314 20.78 -1.74 10.98
C LEU A 314 21.87 -2.31 10.06
N ASP A 315 22.07 -1.65 8.91
CA ASP A 315 23.17 -1.96 8.00
C ASP A 315 24.45 -1.55 8.72
N LYS A 316 25.17 -2.56 9.24
CA LYS A 316 26.37 -2.49 10.11
C LYS A 316 26.03 -2.49 11.60
N ILE A 317 25.75 -3.67 12.15
CA ILE A 317 25.83 -3.94 13.58
C ILE A 317 27.21 -4.53 13.83
N SER A 318 28.07 -3.84 14.58
CA SER A 318 29.20 -4.48 15.24
C SER A 318 28.71 -5.26 16.46
N GLU A 319 29.43 -6.29 16.93
CA GLU A 319 29.04 -7.05 18.14
C GLU A 319 28.88 -6.12 19.37
N GLU A 320 29.61 -5.00 19.39
CA GLU A 320 29.56 -3.96 20.41
C GLU A 320 28.21 -3.21 20.41
N ASP A 321 27.58 -3.06 19.24
CA ASP A 321 26.32 -2.32 19.09
C ASP A 321 25.11 -3.10 19.66
N LEU A 322 25.16 -4.44 19.59
CA LEU A 322 24.13 -5.31 20.19
C LEU A 322 24.19 -5.25 21.72
N ALA A 323 25.40 -5.19 22.29
CA ALA A 323 25.59 -5.08 23.72
C ALA A 323 25.03 -3.75 24.26
N LEU A 324 25.24 -2.64 23.54
CA LEU A 324 24.69 -1.34 23.90
C LEU A 324 23.16 -1.30 23.86
N ILE A 325 22.54 -1.90 22.85
CA ILE A 325 21.08 -2.00 22.77
C ILE A 325 20.55 -2.90 23.90
N GLY A 326 21.21 -4.03 24.18
CA GLY A 326 20.85 -4.92 25.30
C GLY A 326 20.91 -4.21 26.65
N ASN A 327 21.94 -3.41 26.90
CA ASN A 327 22.08 -2.62 28.12
C ASN A 327 21.01 -1.53 28.25
N ALA A 328 20.61 -0.91 27.13
CA ALA A 328 19.51 0.06 27.10
C ALA A 328 18.15 -0.58 27.44
N LEU A 329 17.91 -1.81 26.97
CA LEU A 329 16.71 -2.58 27.33
C LEU A 329 16.68 -2.90 28.83
N GLN A 330 17.82 -3.31 29.40
CA GLN A 330 17.93 -3.56 30.85
C GLN A 330 17.72 -2.29 31.69
N ALA A 331 18.13 -1.14 31.18
CA ALA A 331 17.86 0.17 31.78
C ALA A 331 16.40 0.67 31.61
N GLY A 332 15.53 -0.14 30.97
CA GLY A 332 14.09 0.13 30.87
C GLY A 332 13.65 0.87 29.60
N LEU A 333 14.48 0.92 28.55
CA LEU A 333 14.07 1.44 27.24
C LEU A 333 13.39 0.34 26.41
N THR A 334 12.49 0.72 25.51
CA THR A 334 12.01 -0.20 24.48
C THR A 334 13.05 -0.31 23.35
N GLN A 335 13.06 -1.45 22.65
CA GLN A 335 14.01 -1.69 21.55
C GLN A 335 13.94 -0.59 20.48
N ALA A 336 12.73 -0.17 20.11
CA ALA A 336 12.52 0.89 19.13
C ALA A 336 13.07 2.26 19.59
N GLU A 337 13.00 2.55 20.89
CA GLU A 337 13.55 3.80 21.46
C GLU A 337 15.06 3.76 21.52
N ALA A 338 15.64 2.64 21.96
CA ALA A 338 17.10 2.44 22.00
C ALA A 338 17.71 2.57 20.60
N GLU A 339 17.16 1.88 19.60
CA GLU A 339 17.62 1.96 18.22
C GLU A 339 17.46 3.37 17.63
N SER A 340 16.35 4.05 17.93
CA SER A 340 16.10 5.42 17.46
C SER A 340 17.08 6.43 18.05
N LEU A 341 17.46 6.28 19.31
CA LEU A 341 18.44 7.14 19.99
C LEU A 341 19.85 6.82 19.52
N TYR A 342 20.22 5.55 19.46
CA TYR A 342 21.50 5.08 18.93
C TYR A 342 21.78 5.62 17.52
N ARG A 343 20.80 5.51 16.60
CA ARG A 343 20.92 6.05 15.22
C ARG A 343 21.10 7.56 15.16
N LYS A 344 20.62 8.30 16.16
CA LYS A 344 20.65 9.78 16.17
C LYS A 344 21.91 10.34 16.84
N SER A 345 22.39 9.70 17.90
CA SER A 345 23.52 10.19 18.68
C SER A 345 24.87 9.59 18.28
N GLY A 346 24.88 8.48 17.53
CA GLY A 346 26.10 7.72 17.27
C GLY A 346 26.45 6.79 18.43
N ALA A 347 27.35 5.83 18.19
CA ALA A 347 27.62 4.72 19.11
C ALA A 347 28.27 5.18 20.41
N ARG A 348 29.31 6.03 20.32
CA ARG A 348 30.08 6.47 21.50
C ARG A 348 29.28 7.41 22.41
N THR A 349 28.57 8.37 21.80
CA THR A 349 27.73 9.32 22.56
C THR A 349 26.55 8.61 23.22
N PHE A 350 25.99 7.60 22.53
CA PHE A 350 24.93 6.75 23.10
C PHE A 350 25.44 5.92 24.28
N ALA A 351 26.60 5.27 24.14
CA ALA A 351 27.20 4.46 25.21
C ALA A 351 27.44 5.28 26.49
N ARG A 352 28.01 6.48 26.36
CA ARG A 352 28.24 7.37 27.50
C ARG A 352 26.93 7.85 28.15
N GLY A 353 25.94 8.24 27.34
CA GLY A 353 24.64 8.64 27.89
C GLY A 353 23.91 7.49 28.57
N LEU A 354 24.15 6.25 28.12
CA LEU A 354 23.59 5.05 28.71
C LEU A 354 24.24 4.72 30.07
N GLU A 355 25.54 4.93 30.22
CA GLU A 355 26.27 4.83 31.50
C GLU A 355 25.69 5.81 32.54
N ASP A 356 25.51 7.08 32.16
CA ASP A 356 24.88 8.11 33.02
C ASP A 356 23.44 7.74 33.42
N LEU A 357 22.68 7.13 32.52
CA LEU A 357 21.34 6.61 32.82
C LEU A 357 21.41 5.45 33.80
N GLN A 358 22.33 4.50 33.62
CA GLN A 358 22.51 3.34 34.50
C GLN A 358 22.91 3.79 35.91
N GLU A 359 23.87 4.70 36.05
CA GLU A 359 24.24 5.29 37.35
C GLU A 359 23.04 5.96 38.04
N ARG A 360 22.22 6.70 37.27
CA ARG A 360 21.02 7.34 37.81
C ARG A 360 19.95 6.34 38.24
N VAL A 361 19.83 5.22 37.53
CA VAL A 361 18.94 4.11 37.87
C VAL A 361 19.44 3.38 39.12
N GLU A 362 20.74 3.16 39.28
CA GLU A 362 21.31 2.58 40.51
C GLU A 362 21.12 3.49 41.73
N GLN A 363 21.17 4.81 41.54
CA GLN A 363 20.92 5.79 42.60
C GLN A 363 19.41 5.99 42.90
N SER A 364 18.51 5.20 42.32
CA SER A 364 17.06 5.32 42.54
C SER A 364 16.64 5.12 43.99
N GLY A 365 17.44 4.41 44.79
CA GLY A 365 17.23 4.26 46.24
C GLY A 365 17.41 5.56 47.04
N ARG A 366 18.17 6.54 46.52
CA ARG A 366 18.49 7.82 47.18
C ARG A 366 17.75 9.03 46.59
N LEU A 367 17.52 9.03 45.28
CA LEU A 367 17.02 10.19 44.52
C LEU A 367 15.61 9.98 43.92
N GLY A 368 14.94 8.88 44.28
CA GLY A 368 13.66 8.49 43.72
C GLY A 368 13.75 7.82 42.34
N PRO A 369 12.70 7.06 41.95
CA PRO A 369 12.69 6.27 40.73
C PRO A 369 12.72 7.14 39.46
N VAL A 370 13.36 6.65 38.41
CA VAL A 370 13.36 7.30 37.09
C VAL A 370 12.05 6.99 36.39
N GLU A 371 11.13 7.96 36.34
CA GLU A 371 9.79 7.77 35.74
C GLU A 371 9.82 7.52 34.22
N SER A 372 10.85 8.02 33.52
CA SER A 372 11.02 7.79 32.07
C SER A 372 12.50 7.66 31.70
N PRO A 373 13.04 6.43 31.64
CA PRO A 373 14.42 6.17 31.23
C PRO A 373 14.75 6.73 29.84
N ALA A 374 13.84 6.54 28.87
CA ALA A 374 14.00 7.07 27.52
C ALA A 374 13.94 8.61 27.45
N GLY A 375 13.18 9.26 28.34
CA GLY A 375 13.11 10.71 28.44
C GLY A 375 14.39 11.30 29.05
N TYR A 376 14.92 10.64 30.07
CA TYR A 376 16.17 11.02 30.74
C TYR A 376 17.38 10.88 29.80
N LEU A 377 17.51 9.75 29.10
CA LEU A 377 18.57 9.55 28.11
C LEU A 377 18.51 10.60 26.99
N ARG A 378 17.30 10.95 26.53
CA ARG A 378 17.12 12.04 25.55
C ARG A 378 17.58 13.40 26.05
N ALA A 379 17.46 13.67 27.35
CA ALA A 379 17.91 14.92 27.94
C ALA A 379 19.45 14.95 27.97
N ILE A 380 20.09 13.87 28.44
CA ILE A 380 21.56 13.74 28.46
C ILE A 380 22.15 13.90 27.07
N LEU A 381 21.63 13.14 26.09
CA LEU A 381 22.13 13.15 24.71
C LEU A 381 21.94 14.50 23.99
N ARG A 382 21.11 15.42 24.52
CA ARG A 382 20.99 16.80 24.00
C ARG A 382 22.03 17.74 24.57
N THR A 383 22.49 17.50 25.79
CA THR A 383 23.48 18.33 26.50
C THR A 383 24.92 17.88 26.24
N THR A 384 25.13 16.61 25.87
CA THR A 384 26.46 16.07 25.59
C THR A 384 26.90 16.42 24.17
N PRO A 385 28.03 17.10 23.96
CA PRO A 385 28.56 17.35 22.62
C PRO A 385 28.90 16.02 21.94
N ASN A 386 28.53 15.89 20.65
CA ASN A 386 28.73 14.65 19.90
C ASN A 386 30.24 14.38 19.71
N ILE A 387 30.76 13.39 20.42
CA ILE A 387 32.20 13.09 20.49
C ILE A 387 32.72 12.54 19.14
N GLU A 388 31.84 11.97 18.31
CA GLU A 388 32.18 11.48 16.97
C GLU A 388 32.41 12.60 15.94
N ALA A 389 31.97 13.83 16.23
CA ALA A 389 32.13 14.97 15.32
C ALA A 389 33.54 15.59 15.35
N ASP A 390 34.31 15.37 16.42
CA ASP A 390 35.61 16.06 16.64
C ASP A 390 36.82 15.26 16.11
N GLU A 391 36.75 13.92 16.09
CA GLU A 391 37.82 13.07 15.49
C GLU A 391 37.68 12.89 13.97
N SER A 392 36.58 13.33 13.37
CA SER A 392 36.25 13.11 11.95
C SER A 392 36.71 14.25 11.01
N GLN A 393 37.43 15.26 11.50
CA GLN A 393 37.82 16.43 10.69
C GLN A 393 39.07 16.25 9.78
N THR A 394 39.54 15.03 9.54
CA THR A 394 40.62 14.78 8.54
C THR A 394 40.30 13.65 7.56
N LYS A 395 39.08 13.62 7.03
CA LYS A 395 38.75 13.04 5.70
C LYS A 395 37.33 13.45 5.26
N PRO A 396 37.13 13.92 4.02
CA PRO A 396 35.82 14.37 3.57
C PRO A 396 34.83 13.21 3.46
N SER A 397 33.67 13.36 4.11
CA SER A 397 32.55 12.41 4.06
C SER A 397 31.77 12.55 2.74
N PRO A 398 31.34 11.44 2.11
CA PRO A 398 30.67 11.46 0.81
C PRO A 398 29.18 11.81 0.94
N LYS A 399 28.79 12.95 0.35
CA LYS A 399 27.39 13.29 0.04
C LYS A 399 26.97 12.77 -1.35
N GLU A 400 27.35 11.57 -1.78
CA GLU A 400 27.49 11.33 -3.24
C GLU A 400 26.64 10.27 -3.97
N PRO A 401 25.46 9.79 -3.53
CA PRO A 401 24.59 9.08 -4.48
C PRO A 401 23.65 10.04 -5.24
N LYS A 402 22.96 10.93 -4.52
CA LYS A 402 21.89 11.75 -5.12
C LYS A 402 22.39 13.02 -5.81
N GLU A 403 23.49 13.62 -5.34
CA GLU A 403 24.10 14.77 -6.02
C GLU A 403 24.91 14.33 -7.24
N LEU A 404 25.62 13.20 -7.16
CA LEU A 404 26.37 12.65 -8.28
C LEU A 404 25.45 12.24 -9.44
N GLU A 405 24.33 11.58 -9.15
CA GLU A 405 23.32 11.23 -10.18
C GLU A 405 22.67 12.46 -10.80
N LYS A 406 22.34 13.48 -9.99
CA LYS A 406 21.84 14.78 -10.51
C LYS A 406 22.86 15.48 -11.40
N ASN A 407 24.14 15.45 -11.04
CA ASN A 407 25.21 16.04 -11.81
C ASN A 407 25.43 15.30 -13.13
N LYS A 408 25.38 13.96 -13.13
CA LYS A 408 25.44 13.13 -14.34
C LYS A 408 24.27 13.41 -15.28
N THR A 409 23.04 13.48 -14.76
CA THR A 409 21.86 13.80 -15.60
C THR A 409 21.96 15.21 -16.20
N ALA A 410 22.44 16.18 -15.42
CA ALA A 410 22.61 17.55 -15.91
C ALA A 410 23.71 17.66 -16.97
N LEU A 411 24.80 16.91 -16.84
CA LEU A 411 25.86 16.85 -17.86
C LEU A 411 25.38 16.16 -19.14
N HIS A 412 24.57 15.09 -19.00
CA HIS A 412 23.98 14.39 -20.14
C HIS A 412 22.99 15.28 -20.91
N GLU A 413 22.15 16.05 -20.22
CA GLU A 413 21.23 17.00 -20.86
C GLU A 413 21.98 18.11 -21.60
N GLU A 414 23.04 18.66 -21.01
CA GLU A 414 23.87 19.70 -21.63
C GLU A 414 24.62 19.16 -22.86
N TRP A 415 25.18 17.95 -22.78
CA TRP A 415 25.79 17.28 -23.93
C TRP A 415 24.79 17.13 -25.08
N LEU A 416 23.60 16.60 -24.78
CA LEU A 416 22.57 16.34 -25.79
C LEU A 416 22.09 17.65 -26.43
N ARG A 417 22.04 18.74 -25.65
CA ARG A 417 21.76 20.07 -26.18
C ARG A 417 22.85 20.52 -27.16
N ARG A 418 24.14 20.46 -26.78
CA ARG A 418 25.26 20.85 -27.66
C ARG A 418 25.30 20.02 -28.94
N LYS A 419 25.07 18.70 -28.85
CA LYS A 419 25.00 17.82 -30.03
C LYS A 419 23.84 18.17 -30.95
N LYS A 420 22.66 18.48 -30.42
CA LYS A 420 21.53 18.96 -31.24
C LYS A 420 21.82 20.31 -31.89
N ASP A 421 22.63 21.15 -31.28
CA ASP A 421 23.04 22.43 -31.85
C ASP A 421 24.05 22.23 -32.98
N GLU A 422 25.04 21.35 -32.79
CA GLU A 422 26.02 20.92 -33.80
C GLU A 422 25.35 20.32 -35.04
N LEU A 423 24.41 19.38 -34.86
CA LEU A 423 23.65 18.76 -35.97
C LEU A 423 22.89 19.80 -36.80
N ARG A 424 22.34 20.84 -36.15
CA ARG A 424 21.64 21.92 -36.84
C ARG A 424 22.60 22.85 -37.58
N ALA A 425 23.80 23.06 -37.06
CA ALA A 425 24.85 23.82 -37.75
C ALA A 425 25.34 23.05 -39.00
N MET A 426 25.63 21.75 -38.86
CA MET A 426 26.00 20.89 -40.00
C MET A 426 24.94 20.91 -41.11
N PHE A 427 23.66 20.87 -40.74
CA PHE A 427 22.56 20.99 -41.71
C PHE A 427 22.58 22.32 -42.47
N GLN A 428 22.89 23.43 -41.79
CA GLN A 428 22.98 24.75 -42.42
C GLN A 428 24.17 24.87 -43.38
N GLU A 429 25.23 24.08 -43.18
CA GLU A 429 26.41 24.03 -44.04
C GLU A 429 26.21 23.14 -45.28
N CYS A 430 25.23 22.22 -45.27
CA CYS A 430 24.88 21.41 -46.43
C CYS A 430 24.41 22.24 -47.63
N ALA A 431 24.55 21.71 -48.84
CA ALA A 431 24.05 22.37 -50.05
C ALA A 431 22.52 22.49 -50.01
N LYS A 432 21.95 23.54 -50.65
CA LYS A 432 20.50 23.78 -50.65
C LYS A 432 19.67 22.59 -51.15
N ALA A 433 20.18 21.87 -52.16
CA ALA A 433 19.52 20.66 -52.69
C ALA A 433 19.47 19.52 -51.66
N GLU A 434 20.52 19.34 -50.87
CA GLU A 434 20.58 18.34 -49.80
C GLU A 434 19.69 18.72 -48.63
N GLN A 435 19.63 20.02 -48.29
CA GLN A 435 18.73 20.53 -47.27
C GLN A 435 17.26 20.24 -47.62
N GLU A 436 16.86 20.46 -48.87
CA GLU A 436 15.51 20.15 -49.35
C GLU A 436 15.21 18.64 -49.30
N SER A 437 16.17 17.79 -49.69
CA SER A 437 16.02 16.33 -49.58
C SER A 437 15.79 15.89 -48.14
N LEU A 438 16.62 16.36 -47.20
CA LEU A 438 16.52 16.01 -45.78
C LEU A 438 15.21 16.51 -45.14
N LEU A 439 14.71 17.68 -45.56
CA LEU A 439 13.43 18.19 -45.09
C LEU A 439 12.25 17.37 -45.63
N ASN A 440 12.33 16.87 -46.85
CA ASN A 440 11.31 15.99 -47.44
C ASN A 440 11.30 14.61 -46.76
N GLU A 441 12.47 14.02 -46.50
CA GLU A 441 12.58 12.78 -45.73
C GLU A 441 12.08 12.96 -44.29
N PHE A 442 12.45 14.07 -43.65
CA PHE A 442 11.94 14.40 -42.33
C PHE A 442 10.42 14.51 -42.35
N ARG A 443 9.83 15.24 -43.31
CA ARG A 443 8.38 15.34 -43.48
C ARG A 443 7.72 13.98 -43.62
N ALA A 444 8.28 13.08 -44.43
CA ALA A 444 7.77 11.72 -44.60
C ALA A 444 7.86 10.87 -43.33
N SER A 445 8.82 11.15 -42.44
CA SER A 445 8.96 10.47 -41.14
C SER A 445 7.95 10.93 -40.09
N LEU A 446 7.24 12.04 -40.31
CA LEU A 446 6.27 12.59 -39.37
C LEU A 446 4.88 11.98 -39.55
N SER A 447 4.29 11.49 -38.44
CA SER A 447 2.90 11.01 -38.39
C SER A 447 1.93 12.04 -37.80
N ASN A 448 2.43 13.20 -37.33
CA ASN A 448 1.66 14.20 -36.60
C ASN A 448 1.27 15.39 -37.49
N GLN A 449 -0.01 15.47 -37.88
CA GLN A 449 -0.52 16.47 -38.81
C GLN A 449 -0.28 17.93 -38.37
N PRO A 450 -0.52 18.33 -37.10
CA PRO A 450 -0.10 19.63 -36.57
C PRO A 450 1.38 19.99 -36.79
N MET A 451 2.29 19.01 -36.68
CA MET A 451 3.73 19.26 -36.80
C MET A 451 4.16 19.44 -38.25
N ILE A 452 3.53 18.70 -39.17
CA ILE A 452 3.67 18.87 -40.62
C ILE A 452 3.20 20.27 -41.03
N ASN A 453 2.02 20.70 -40.57
CA ASN A 453 1.50 22.04 -40.87
C ASN A 453 2.43 23.16 -40.36
N ARG A 454 3.09 22.95 -39.21
CA ARG A 454 4.06 23.90 -38.65
C ARG A 454 5.39 23.90 -39.39
N LEU A 455 5.86 22.74 -39.86
CA LEU A 455 7.03 22.65 -40.73
C LEU A 455 6.78 23.41 -42.04
N ASP A 456 5.59 23.26 -42.63
CA ASP A 456 5.20 23.95 -43.87
C ASP A 456 5.07 25.48 -43.69
N SER A 457 4.52 25.92 -42.56
CA SER A 457 4.25 27.35 -42.31
C SER A 457 5.46 28.13 -41.77
N ASN A 458 6.28 27.49 -40.94
CA ASN A 458 7.32 28.17 -40.14
C ASN A 458 8.73 27.57 -40.35
N GLY A 459 8.86 26.52 -41.14
CA GLY A 459 10.12 25.82 -41.39
C GLY A 459 10.62 25.02 -40.19
N TRP A 460 11.80 24.43 -40.36
CA TRP A 460 12.42 23.52 -39.39
C TRP A 460 12.87 24.21 -38.10
N ASN A 461 13.13 25.53 -38.13
CA ASN A 461 13.64 26.28 -36.97
C ASN A 461 12.53 26.66 -35.95
N HIS A 462 11.27 26.32 -36.21
CA HIS A 462 10.19 26.56 -35.27
C HIS A 462 10.39 25.75 -33.98
N ARG A 463 10.13 26.35 -32.79
CA ARG A 463 10.37 25.74 -31.46
C ARG A 463 9.83 24.32 -31.30
N MET A 464 8.69 24.01 -31.93
CA MET A 464 8.04 22.70 -31.86
C MET A 464 8.66 21.63 -32.79
N VAL A 465 9.36 22.07 -33.85
CA VAL A 465 9.91 21.21 -34.91
C VAL A 465 11.42 21.05 -34.75
N ARG A 466 12.09 22.06 -34.20
CA ARG A 466 13.54 22.17 -34.12
C ARG A 466 14.22 20.99 -33.43
N ASP A 467 13.71 20.56 -32.27
CA ASP A 467 14.34 19.52 -31.46
C ASP A 467 14.06 18.11 -31.99
N THR A 468 12.89 17.91 -32.61
CA THR A 468 12.53 16.66 -33.29
C THR A 468 13.28 16.52 -34.61
N PHE A 469 13.48 17.62 -35.34
CA PHE A 469 14.32 17.68 -36.53
C PHE A 469 15.78 17.38 -36.21
N ALA A 470 16.36 18.00 -35.17
CA ALA A 470 17.72 17.66 -34.73
C ALA A 470 17.87 16.19 -34.34
N SER A 471 16.83 15.59 -33.75
CA SER A 471 16.81 14.17 -33.40
C SER A 471 16.69 13.26 -34.63
N PHE A 472 16.03 13.72 -35.69
CA PHE A 472 16.00 13.04 -36.99
C PHE A 472 17.39 13.06 -37.63
N LEU A 473 18.03 14.23 -37.72
CA LEU A 473 19.38 14.37 -38.27
C LEU A 473 20.40 13.48 -37.53
N GLY A 474 20.32 13.44 -36.19
CA GLY A 474 21.17 12.57 -35.37
C GLY A 474 21.01 11.09 -35.73
N LYS A 475 19.79 10.61 -35.94
CA LYS A 475 19.53 9.23 -36.36
C LYS A 475 20.04 8.96 -37.78
N THR A 476 19.86 9.91 -38.69
CA THR A 476 20.23 9.75 -40.10
C THR A 476 21.74 9.74 -40.30
N TRP A 477 22.49 10.59 -39.60
CA TRP A 477 23.94 10.69 -39.76
C TRP A 477 24.76 9.83 -38.80
N HIS A 478 24.29 9.63 -37.56
CA HIS A 478 25.04 8.92 -36.51
C HIS A 478 24.36 7.63 -36.03
N GLY A 479 23.20 7.27 -36.59
CA GLY A 479 22.51 6.01 -36.28
C GLY A 479 21.67 6.05 -34.99
N PRO A 480 21.12 4.89 -34.55
CA PRO A 480 20.11 4.82 -33.50
C PRO A 480 20.62 5.25 -32.11
N ASN A 481 21.93 5.20 -31.87
CA ASN A 481 22.56 5.52 -30.58
C ASN A 481 23.19 6.93 -30.54
N TRP A 482 22.84 7.82 -31.47
CA TRP A 482 23.38 9.19 -31.54
C TRP A 482 23.19 10.01 -30.25
N ASN A 483 22.24 9.62 -29.40
CA ASN A 483 21.90 10.27 -28.14
C ASN A 483 22.62 9.68 -26.92
N GLN A 484 23.57 8.76 -27.12
CA GLN A 484 24.39 8.17 -26.06
C GLN A 484 25.79 8.79 -26.08
N PRO A 485 26.13 9.67 -25.11
CA PRO A 485 27.49 10.21 -25.00
C PRO A 485 28.51 9.13 -24.63
N GLY A 486 29.72 9.24 -25.16
CA GLY A 486 30.85 8.44 -24.70
C GLY A 486 31.32 8.86 -23.29
N PRO A 487 32.07 7.99 -22.58
CA PRO A 487 32.66 8.35 -21.29
C PRO A 487 33.56 9.59 -21.37
N ASP A 488 34.29 9.73 -22.48
CA ASP A 488 35.23 10.84 -22.71
C ASP A 488 34.52 12.18 -22.97
N ASP A 489 33.34 12.15 -23.61
CA ASP A 489 32.54 13.34 -23.88
C ASP A 489 31.97 13.97 -22.59
N ILE A 490 31.51 13.11 -21.68
CA ILE A 490 31.02 13.53 -20.36
C ILE A 490 32.17 14.07 -19.51
N LEU A 491 33.35 13.43 -19.59
CA LEU A 491 34.54 13.86 -18.87
C LEU A 491 35.01 15.24 -19.33
N ALA A 492 35.04 15.49 -20.64
CA ALA A 492 35.39 16.80 -21.20
C ALA A 492 34.44 17.92 -20.70
N LEU A 493 33.13 17.65 -20.69
CA LEU A 493 32.14 18.60 -20.16
C LEU A 493 32.24 18.80 -18.65
N ALA A 494 32.60 17.76 -17.90
CA ALA A 494 32.83 17.86 -16.46
C ALA A 494 34.07 18.71 -16.13
N LEU A 495 35.14 18.56 -16.93
CA LEU A 495 36.38 19.35 -16.80
C LEU A 495 36.16 20.82 -17.14
N GLU A 496 35.34 21.14 -18.14
CA GLU A 496 34.99 22.53 -18.51
C GLU A 496 34.13 23.23 -17.43
N LYS A 497 33.33 22.45 -16.68
CA LYS A 497 32.40 22.96 -15.66
C LYS A 497 33.01 23.01 -14.25
N ALA A 498 34.18 22.39 -14.05
CA ALA A 498 34.91 22.46 -12.80
C ALA A 498 35.45 23.89 -12.59
N PRO A 499 35.17 24.55 -11.45
CA PRO A 499 35.75 25.86 -11.18
C PRO A 499 37.28 25.70 -11.13
N ALA A 500 38.01 26.54 -11.88
CA ALA A 500 39.46 26.62 -11.80
C ALA A 500 39.85 26.82 -10.33
N SER A 501 40.53 25.84 -9.75
CA SER A 501 41.06 25.91 -8.39
C SER A 501 42.05 27.07 -8.32
N SER A 502 41.59 28.20 -7.79
CA SER A 502 42.41 29.33 -7.34
C SER A 502 42.57 29.26 -5.82
#